data_AF-A0A7V4YZE6-F1
#
_entry.id   AF-A0A7V4YZE6-F1
#
_cell.length_a   1.000
_cell.length_b   1.000
_cell.length_c   1.000
_cell.angle_alpha   90.00
_cell.angle_beta   90.00
_cell.angle_gamma   90.00
#
_symmetry.space_group_name_H-M   'P 1'
#
loop_
_entity.id
_entity.type
_entity.pdbx_description
1 polymer ?
#
loop_
_entity_poly.entity_id
_entity_poly.type
_entity_poly.pdbx_seq_one_letter_code
_entity_poly.pdbx_strand_id
1 'polypeptide(L)'
;SVDGFTLKMEAGHDGAGFKSGSQQHIPVTITKGGKAVDPATFENYLGEKAHLVLVEVATKEFVHTHPVAQGGKLDIHTTFAKPGTYRGWLQFQTDGKVHTADFVLKVEEGKAEEAGHEGHNH
;
A
#
# COMPACT_ATOMS: atom_id res chain seq x y z
N SER A 1 -9.97 -3.74 -10.43
CA SER A 1 -9.34 -4.79 -11.25
C SER A 1 -8.64 -4.12 -12.43
N VAL A 2 -7.62 -4.74 -13.01
CA VAL A 2 -6.87 -4.21 -14.16
C VAL A 2 -6.36 -5.39 -15.00
N ASP A 3 -6.52 -5.37 -16.32
CA ASP A 3 -5.94 -6.37 -17.24
C ASP A 3 -6.16 -7.84 -16.84
N GLY A 4 -7.33 -8.17 -16.26
CA GLY A 4 -7.65 -9.52 -15.78
C GLY A 4 -7.11 -9.87 -14.40
N PHE A 5 -6.35 -8.97 -13.77
CA PHE A 5 -5.98 -9.03 -12.36
C PHE A 5 -7.05 -8.39 -11.48
N THR A 6 -7.32 -9.04 -10.35
CA THR A 6 -8.10 -8.47 -9.25
C THR A 6 -7.19 -8.26 -8.07
N LEU A 7 -7.22 -7.04 -7.54
CA LEU A 7 -6.42 -6.61 -6.41
C LEU A 7 -7.37 -6.24 -5.26
N LYS A 8 -7.03 -6.70 -4.06
CA LYS A 8 -7.75 -6.36 -2.83
C LYS A 8 -6.74 -5.78 -1.86
N MET A 9 -6.91 -4.50 -1.51
CA MET A 9 -6.22 -3.85 -0.41
C MET A 9 -7.05 -4.02 0.86
N GLU A 10 -6.40 -4.43 1.95
CA GLU A 10 -7.02 -4.59 3.25
C GLU A 10 -6.50 -3.50 4.19
N ALA A 11 -7.39 -2.88 4.95
CA ALA A 11 -6.98 -2.08 6.10
C ALA A 11 -6.28 -2.99 7.13
N GLY A 12 -5.32 -2.45 7.87
CA GLY A 12 -4.38 -3.17 8.75
C GLY A 12 -5.01 -4.09 9.81
N HIS A 13 -4.17 -4.59 10.74
CA HIS A 13 -4.27 -5.84 11.55
C HIS A 13 -5.64 -6.37 12.04
N ASP A 14 -6.69 -5.56 12.10
CA ASP A 14 -8.02 -5.87 12.62
C ASP A 14 -9.18 -5.44 11.68
N GLY A 15 -8.88 -4.91 10.49
CA GLY A 15 -9.87 -4.45 9.53
C GLY A 15 -10.59 -3.16 9.94
N ALA A 16 -10.10 -2.45 10.96
CA ALA A 16 -10.72 -1.25 11.53
C ALA A 16 -10.59 0.03 10.68
N GLY A 17 -10.18 -0.10 9.42
CA GLY A 17 -9.91 1.03 8.52
C GLY A 17 -8.51 1.61 8.67
N PHE A 18 -8.11 2.50 7.75
CA PHE A 18 -6.80 3.16 7.80
C PHE A 18 -6.82 4.33 8.78
N LYS A 19 -5.75 4.47 9.57
CA LYS A 19 -5.62 5.56 10.54
C LYS A 19 -4.40 6.43 10.24
N SER A 20 -4.52 7.72 10.53
CA SER A 20 -3.39 8.65 10.48
C SER A 20 -2.56 8.60 11.77
N GLY A 21 -1.31 9.05 11.71
CA GLY A 21 -0.45 9.22 12.88
C GLY A 21 0.22 7.95 13.40
N SER A 22 -0.07 6.78 12.84
CA SER A 22 0.61 5.51 13.16
C SER A 22 1.00 4.74 11.91
N GLN A 23 2.01 3.87 12.04
CA GLN A 23 2.45 3.01 10.95
C GLN A 23 1.33 2.04 10.55
N GLN A 24 1.07 1.97 9.24
CA GLN A 24 0.09 1.10 8.62
C GLN A 24 0.81 0.02 7.81
N HIS A 25 0.34 -1.21 8.00
CA HIS A 25 0.62 -2.35 7.13
C HIS A 25 -0.63 -2.61 6.28
N ILE A 26 -0.47 -2.59 4.97
CA ILE A 26 -1.57 -2.69 4.01
C ILE A 26 -1.34 -3.94 3.15
N PRO A 27 -1.92 -5.09 3.55
CA PRO A 27 -1.87 -6.29 2.74
C PRO A 27 -2.60 -6.09 1.42
N VAL A 28 -1.96 -6.51 0.34
CA VAL A 28 -2.54 -6.55 -1.00
C VAL A 28 -2.53 -7.99 -1.50
N THR A 29 -3.72 -8.52 -1.74
CA THR A 29 -3.89 -9.80 -2.43
C THR A 29 -4.11 -9.54 -3.91
N ILE A 30 -3.32 -10.20 -4.76
CA ILE A 30 -3.41 -10.10 -6.22
C ILE A 30 -3.82 -11.47 -6.76
N THR A 31 -4.87 -11.49 -7.58
CA THR A 31 -5.37 -12.71 -8.22
C THR A 31 -5.54 -12.52 -9.72
N LYS A 32 -5.36 -13.58 -10.50
CA LYS A 32 -5.65 -13.63 -11.94
C LYS A 32 -6.49 -14.87 -12.23
N GLY A 33 -7.67 -14.68 -12.81
CA GLY A 33 -8.63 -15.79 -13.01
C GLY A 33 -9.00 -16.53 -11.72
N GLY A 34 -9.10 -15.81 -10.59
CA GLY A 34 -9.45 -16.37 -9.29
C GLY A 34 -8.32 -17.09 -8.53
N LYS A 35 -7.12 -17.21 -9.11
CA LYS A 35 -5.96 -17.80 -8.45
C LYS A 35 -5.04 -16.71 -7.91
N ALA A 36 -4.52 -16.89 -6.70
CA ALA A 36 -3.50 -16.02 -6.13
C ALA A 36 -2.24 -16.00 -7.01
N VAL A 37 -1.67 -14.82 -7.17
CA VAL A 37 -0.41 -14.60 -7.87
C VAL A 37 0.60 -14.11 -6.85
N ASP A 38 1.75 -14.77 -6.77
CA ASP A 38 2.82 -14.41 -5.84
C ASP A 38 3.57 -13.16 -6.35
N PRO A 39 3.53 -12.03 -5.64
CA PRO A 39 4.22 -10.81 -6.05
C PRO A 39 5.74 -10.94 -6.17
N ALA A 40 6.35 -11.94 -5.51
CA ALA A 40 7.79 -12.21 -5.67
C ALA A 40 8.15 -12.62 -7.11
N THR A 41 7.17 -13.12 -7.88
CA THR A 41 7.34 -13.54 -9.29
C THR A 41 7.24 -12.39 -10.29
N PHE A 42 6.87 -11.18 -9.85
CA PHE A 42 6.78 -10.02 -10.74
C PHE A 42 8.16 -9.61 -11.25
N GLU A 43 8.18 -9.00 -12.43
CA GLU A 43 9.37 -8.35 -12.96
C GLU A 43 9.69 -7.10 -12.14
N ASN A 44 10.98 -6.76 -12.02
CA ASN A 44 11.34 -5.49 -11.41
C ASN A 44 10.96 -4.36 -12.37
N TYR A 45 10.11 -3.45 -11.90
CA TYR A 45 9.82 -2.18 -12.55
C TYR A 45 10.44 -1.09 -11.66
N LEU A 46 11.17 -0.10 -12.20
CA LEU A 46 11.80 0.95 -11.39
C LEU A 46 12.60 0.44 -10.15
N GLY A 47 13.18 -0.77 -10.22
CA GLY A 47 13.98 -1.38 -9.15
C GLY A 47 13.24 -2.29 -8.16
N GLU A 48 11.91 -2.31 -8.14
CA GLU A 48 11.10 -3.07 -7.16
C GLU A 48 10.02 -3.94 -7.82
N LYS A 49 9.40 -4.83 -7.05
CA LYS A 49 8.31 -5.72 -7.52
C LYS A 49 6.98 -5.00 -7.75
N ALA A 50 6.75 -3.90 -7.03
CA ALA A 50 5.57 -3.08 -7.17
C ALA A 50 5.83 -1.67 -6.64
N HIS A 51 5.00 -0.71 -7.08
CA HIS A 51 5.05 0.70 -6.66
C HIS A 51 3.66 1.15 -6.30
N LEU A 52 3.48 1.72 -5.11
CA LEU A 52 2.25 2.42 -4.76
C LEU A 52 2.52 3.92 -4.75
N VAL A 53 1.77 4.67 -5.55
CA VAL A 53 1.71 6.12 -5.44
C VAL A 53 0.41 6.47 -4.74
N LEU A 54 0.48 7.25 -3.67
CA LEU A 54 -0.67 7.75 -2.92
C LEU A 54 -0.61 9.27 -2.85
N VAL A 55 -1.74 9.92 -3.15
CA VAL A 55 -1.89 11.37 -3.13
C VAL A 55 -3.15 11.74 -2.37
N GLU A 56 -3.04 12.63 -1.39
CA GLU A 56 -4.20 13.18 -0.67
C GLU A 56 -4.97 14.13 -1.61
N VAL A 57 -6.30 13.97 -1.69
CA VAL A 57 -7.11 14.63 -2.71
C VAL A 57 -7.21 16.14 -2.53
N ALA A 58 -7.31 16.63 -1.30
CA ALA A 58 -7.50 18.05 -0.99
C ALA A 58 -6.20 18.85 -1.04
N THR A 59 -5.14 18.34 -0.42
CA THR A 59 -3.82 18.98 -0.27
C THR A 59 -2.87 18.65 -1.40
N LYS A 60 -3.13 17.56 -2.15
CA LYS A 60 -2.25 17.04 -3.21
C LYS A 60 -0.88 16.59 -2.70
N GLU A 61 -0.78 16.33 -1.40
CA GLU A 61 0.45 15.84 -0.76
C GLU A 61 0.66 14.36 -1.11
N PHE A 62 1.89 14.01 -1.47
CA PHE A 62 2.30 12.63 -1.70
C PHE A 62 2.52 11.91 -0.38
N VAL A 63 2.15 10.63 -0.34
CA VAL A 63 2.46 9.73 0.77
C VAL A 63 3.61 8.83 0.37
N HIS A 64 4.62 8.75 1.22
CA HIS A 64 5.73 7.83 1.03
C HIS A 64 5.30 6.40 1.44
N THR A 65 5.61 5.42 0.60
CA THR A 65 5.22 4.01 0.81
C THR A 65 6.37 3.08 0.52
N HIS A 66 6.51 2.01 1.30
CA HIS A 66 7.50 0.95 1.10
C HIS A 66 6.78 -0.36 0.78
N PRO A 67 6.76 -0.81 -0.48
CA PRO A 67 6.21 -2.10 -0.87
C PRO A 67 7.15 -3.24 -0.49
N VAL A 68 6.62 -4.30 0.12
CA VAL A 68 7.36 -5.51 0.48
C VAL A 68 6.66 -6.74 -0.09
N ALA A 69 7.31 -7.42 -1.03
CA ALA A 69 6.82 -8.68 -1.58
C ALA A 69 7.41 -9.87 -0.80
N GLN A 70 6.61 -10.51 0.06
CA GLN A 70 7.05 -11.64 0.88
C GLN A 70 5.90 -12.61 1.16
N GLY A 71 6.21 -13.91 1.20
CA GLY A 71 5.25 -14.94 1.63
C GLY A 71 4.01 -15.04 0.74
N GLY A 72 4.15 -14.81 -0.58
CA GLY A 72 3.04 -14.85 -1.52
C GLY A 72 2.12 -13.63 -1.49
N LYS A 73 2.49 -12.58 -0.75
CA LYS A 73 1.71 -11.35 -0.58
C LYS A 73 2.56 -10.12 -0.83
N LEU A 74 1.88 -9.02 -1.13
CA LEU A 74 2.46 -7.69 -1.14
C LEU A 74 1.95 -6.97 0.09
N ASP A 75 2.84 -6.44 0.92
CA ASP A 75 2.49 -5.63 2.08
C ASP A 75 3.06 -4.22 1.86
N ILE A 76 2.22 -3.20 1.96
CA ILE A 76 2.66 -1.81 1.80
C ILE A 76 2.79 -1.19 3.19
N HIS A 77 3.99 -0.71 3.51
CA HIS A 77 4.25 -0.01 4.77
C HIS A 77 4.21 1.49 4.53
N THR A 78 3.42 2.20 5.33
CA THR A 78 3.30 3.67 5.21
C THR A 78 2.76 4.28 6.49
N THR A 79 2.94 5.58 6.66
CA THR A 79 2.29 6.35 7.72
C THR A 79 1.54 7.51 7.08
N PHE A 80 0.23 7.57 7.29
CA PHE A 80 -0.56 8.73 6.86
C PHE A 80 -0.40 9.85 7.87
N ALA A 81 0.12 11.01 7.44
CA ALA A 81 0.32 12.14 8.33
C ALA A 81 -0.99 12.78 8.82
N LYS A 82 -2.04 12.73 7.99
CA LYS A 82 -3.35 13.36 8.25
C LYS A 82 -4.49 12.41 7.86
N PRO A 83 -5.67 12.56 8.47
CA PRO A 83 -6.88 11.95 7.95
C PRO A 83 -7.26 12.59 6.61
N GLY A 84 -7.98 11.85 5.77
CA GLY A 84 -8.38 12.35 4.46
C GLY A 84 -8.79 11.27 3.47
N THR A 85 -9.00 11.71 2.23
CA THR A 85 -9.24 10.80 1.10
C THR A 85 -8.00 10.76 0.24
N TYR A 86 -7.48 9.57 0.00
CA TYR A 86 -6.28 9.36 -0.77
C TYR A 86 -6.61 8.60 -2.05
N ARG A 87 -6.09 9.09 -3.18
CA ARG A 87 -6.11 8.35 -4.44
C ARG A 87 -4.80 7.60 -4.59
N GLY A 88 -4.90 6.31 -4.85
CA GLY A 88 -3.79 5.39 -4.99
C GLY A 88 -3.67 4.82 -6.40
N TRP A 89 -2.45 4.55 -6.83
CA TRP A 89 -2.15 3.78 -8.05
C TRP A 89 -1.08 2.75 -7.72
N LEU A 90 -1.47 1.48 -7.73
CA LEU A 90 -0.54 0.37 -7.56
C LEU A 90 -0.08 -0.12 -8.93
N GLN A 91 1.23 -0.12 -9.14
CA GLN A 91 1.88 -0.57 -10.36
C GLN A 91 2.66 -1.86 -10.10
N PHE A 92 2.57 -2.80 -11.03
CA PHE A 92 3.38 -4.02 -11.05
C PHE A 92 3.58 -4.45 -12.51
N GLN A 93 4.66 -5.16 -12.79
CA GLN A 93 5.00 -5.59 -14.15
C GLN A 93 5.01 -7.11 -14.29
N THR A 94 4.30 -7.59 -15.30
CA THR A 94 4.32 -9.01 -15.71
C THR A 94 4.31 -9.10 -17.23
N ASP A 95 5.04 -10.05 -17.79
CA ASP A 95 5.11 -10.29 -19.23
C ASP A 95 5.55 -9.03 -20.01
N GLY A 96 6.47 -8.24 -19.45
CA GLY A 96 6.92 -6.97 -20.03
C GLY A 96 5.88 -5.83 -20.05
N LYS A 97 4.69 -6.02 -19.47
CA LYS A 97 3.62 -5.02 -19.40
C LYS A 97 3.45 -4.49 -17.98
N VAL A 98 3.43 -3.16 -17.84
CA VAL A 98 3.06 -2.50 -16.60
C VAL A 98 1.55 -2.47 -16.46
N HIS A 99 1.06 -2.97 -15.32
CA HIS A 99 -0.33 -2.92 -14.92
C HIS A 99 -0.50 -1.83 -13.85
N THR A 100 -1.53 -1.01 -13.96
CA THR A 100 -1.80 0.07 -12.98
C THR A 100 -3.25 -0.04 -12.49
N ALA A 101 -3.42 -0.38 -11.21
CA ALA A 101 -4.71 -0.43 -10.56
C ALA A 101 -4.91 0.82 -9.69
N ASP A 102 -6.05 1.49 -9.83
CA ASP A 102 -6.39 2.65 -9.00
C ASP A 102 -7.24 2.26 -7.78
N PHE A 103 -7.07 3.04 -6.70
CA PHE A 103 -7.76 2.84 -5.44
C PHE A 103 -8.14 4.17 -4.80
N VAL A 104 -9.15 4.12 -3.94
CA VAL A 104 -9.48 5.22 -3.03
C VAL A 104 -9.43 4.69 -1.61
N LEU A 105 -8.60 5.31 -0.78
CA LEU A 105 -8.47 5.00 0.63
C LEU A 105 -9.09 6.12 1.45
N LYS A 106 -9.92 5.77 2.42
CA LYS A 106 -10.38 6.69 3.46
C LYS A 106 -9.52 6.46 4.69
N VAL A 107 -8.82 7.51 5.12
CA VAL A 107 -7.98 7.50 6.31
C VAL A 107 -8.69 8.33 7.36
N GLU A 108 -8.99 7.70 8.48
CA GLU A 108 -9.59 8.37 9.62
C GLU A 108 -8.53 8.88 10.58
N GLU A 109 -8.92 9.81 11.44
CA GLU A 109 -8.03 10.34 12.46
C GLU A 109 -7.63 9.20 13.42
N GLY A 110 -6.34 8.95 13.51
CA GLY A 110 -5.81 8.06 14.53
C GLY A 110 -5.86 8.73 15.90
N LYS A 111 -6.02 7.92 16.95
CA LYS A 111 -5.76 8.41 18.30
C LYS A 111 -4.26 8.65 18.43
N ALA A 112 -3.84 9.76 19.03
CA ALA A 112 -2.45 9.97 19.37
C ALA A 112 -1.99 8.81 20.25
N GLU A 113 -1.14 7.93 19.70
CA GLU A 113 -0.24 7.15 20.54
C GLU A 113 0.82 8.13 21.02
N GLU A 114 1.00 8.24 22.33
CA GLU A 114 2.10 9.00 22.89
C GLU A 114 3.39 8.44 22.28
N ALA A 115 4.10 9.30 21.54
CA ALA A 115 5.39 8.99 20.99
C ALA A 115 6.35 8.66 22.14
N GLY A 116 6.52 7.37 22.43
CA GLY A 116 7.65 6.84 23.17
C GLY A 116 8.91 7.13 22.38
N HIS A 117 9.48 8.32 22.55
CA HIS A 117 10.87 8.60 22.21
C HIS A 117 11.75 7.77 23.15
N GLU A 118 12.11 6.56 22.77
CA GLU A 118 13.32 5.92 23.29
C GLU A 118 14.48 6.31 22.35
N GLY A 119 15.30 7.23 22.84
CA GLY A 119 16.51 7.66 22.16
C GLY A 119 17.49 6.52 22.00
N HIS A 120 17.95 6.29 20.78
CA HIS A 120 19.14 5.50 20.53
C HIS A 120 20.37 6.38 20.77
N ASN A 121 20.97 6.24 21.94
CA ASN A 121 22.32 6.70 22.20
C ASN A 121 23.31 5.70 21.57
N HIS A 122 24.26 6.18 20.78
CA HIS A 122 25.41 5.42 20.29
C HIS A 122 26.56 5.48 21.29
#